data_AF-A0A3A4BDD8-F1
#
_entry.id   AF-A0A3A4BDD8-F1
#
_cell.length_a   1.000
_cell.length_b   1.000
_cell.length_c   1.000
_cell.angle_alpha   90.00
_cell.angle_beta   90.00
_cell.angle_gamma   90.00
#
_symmetry.space_group_name_H-M   'P 1'
#
loop_
_entity.id
_entity.type
_entity.pdbx_description
1 polymer ?
#
loop_
_entity_poly.entity_id
_entity_poly.type
_entity_poly.pdbx_seq_one_letter_code
_entity_poly.pdbx_strand_id
1 'polypeptide(L)'
;MSSHDPRWVLQGDLPGRPSRGLIVGLVAAGVCLLTSFGFVVVRGGVGTFALALVLALAPVPVLLAGVLALDRLEPEPRRDLVFAFAWGAGVAVLFAGLLNSLGVLYLTRVEHLDIAGAQNIGATLGAPLVEETLKGLVLLGLLRFRRQELDGPTDGIIYASMVGLGFAMSENVSYYVKAIVDGGAGELAATVILRGVISPLAHPLFTSMTGIAVAYAAQRRTGRAPIILAGLAAAMFLHGLWNGMASYLGIVGLAFAYLVLALILGALIWVVVAERRRVVHLILAYLPGYRETGLVSEVDLGMLSSMRNRRQARHWARVNGGANAARAMSDYQFAATELVLLHQRLERQIIDGEAFTRRQHALLHLMDLARRAFPRPAKGGAGF
;
A
#
# COMPACT_ATOMS: atom_id res chain seq x y z
N MET A 1 -0.30 26.59 7.75
CA MET A 1 -0.97 26.01 8.95
C MET A 1 -1.61 24.68 8.53
N SER A 2 -1.46 23.67 9.37
CA SER A 2 -1.25 22.24 9.08
C SER A 2 -2.38 21.48 8.38
N SER A 3 -1.99 20.58 7.46
CA SER A 3 -2.82 19.60 6.76
C SER A 3 -3.28 18.47 7.69
N HIS A 4 -4.15 18.77 8.65
CA HIS A 4 -4.61 17.78 9.60
C HIS A 4 -5.53 16.75 8.92
N ASP A 5 -5.19 15.47 9.06
CA ASP A 5 -6.00 14.33 8.67
C ASP A 5 -7.29 14.34 9.51
N PRO A 6 -8.49 14.48 8.93
CA PRO A 6 -9.75 14.63 9.67
C PRO A 6 -10.02 13.49 10.68
N ARG A 7 -9.34 12.35 10.55
CA ARG A 7 -9.38 11.22 11.49
C ARG A 7 -8.94 11.53 12.92
N TRP A 8 -8.24 12.63 13.20
CA TRP A 8 -7.94 13.02 14.59
C TRP A 8 -9.22 13.22 15.43
N VAL A 9 -10.31 13.65 14.79
CA VAL A 9 -11.64 13.77 15.42
C VAL A 9 -12.21 12.40 15.81
N LEU A 10 -11.82 11.33 15.10
CA LEU A 10 -12.30 9.96 15.31
C LEU A 10 -11.47 9.18 16.34
N GLN A 11 -10.18 9.51 16.49
CA GLN A 11 -9.26 8.78 17.36
C GLN A 11 -9.17 9.35 18.79
N GLY A 12 -9.72 10.54 19.06
CA GLY A 12 -9.62 11.19 20.37
C GLY A 12 -8.19 11.61 20.76
N ASP A 13 -7.22 11.35 19.89
CA ASP A 13 -5.84 11.73 20.04
C ASP A 13 -5.67 13.23 19.73
N LEU A 14 -4.92 13.94 20.59
CA LEU A 14 -4.52 15.32 20.36
C LEU A 14 -3.96 15.47 18.92
N PRO A 15 -4.34 16.54 18.19
CA PRO A 15 -4.02 16.67 16.79
C PRO A 15 -2.51 16.56 16.54
N GLY A 16 -2.12 15.50 15.83
CA GLY A 16 -0.86 15.47 15.08
C GLY A 16 0.37 14.86 15.74
N ARG A 17 0.32 14.19 16.91
CA ARG A 17 1.50 13.48 17.43
C ARG A 17 1.58 12.03 16.93
N PRO A 18 2.65 11.62 16.22
CA PRO A 18 2.82 10.22 15.86
C PRO A 18 2.96 9.36 17.12
N SER A 19 2.37 8.17 17.11
CA SER A 19 2.51 7.24 18.24
C SER A 19 3.99 6.94 18.50
N ARG A 20 4.39 6.76 19.76
CA ARG A 20 5.78 6.42 20.11
C ARG A 20 6.27 5.18 19.35
N GLY A 21 5.40 4.16 19.21
CA GLY A 21 5.70 2.95 18.45
C GLY A 21 6.00 3.22 16.98
N LEU A 22 5.22 4.08 16.31
CA LEU A 22 5.48 4.49 14.93
C LEU A 22 6.83 5.20 14.77
N ILE A 23 7.18 6.10 15.71
CA ILE A 23 8.47 6.80 15.68
C ILE A 23 9.62 5.81 15.84
N VAL A 24 9.55 4.95 16.86
CA VAL A 24 10.58 3.92 17.12
C VAL A 24 10.72 2.99 15.91
N GLY A 25 9.60 2.57 15.31
CA GLY A 25 9.59 1.74 14.11
C GLY A 25 10.24 2.43 12.91
N LEU A 26 9.93 3.71 12.65
CA LEU A 26 10.56 4.48 11.57
C LEU A 26 12.07 4.67 11.78
N VAL A 27 12.49 4.93 13.03
CA VAL A 27 13.92 5.04 13.37
C VAL A 27 14.61 3.70 13.15
N ALA A 28 14.05 2.59 13.63
CA ALA A 28 14.60 1.26 13.41
C ALA A 28 14.70 0.91 11.92
N ALA A 29 13.66 1.21 11.13
CA ALA A 29 13.66 1.02 9.68
C ALA A 29 14.74 1.87 8.99
N GLY A 30 14.91 3.13 9.41
CA GLY A 30 15.96 4.01 8.92
C GLY A 30 17.37 3.50 9.24
N VAL A 31 17.60 3.00 10.46
CA VAL A 31 18.88 2.37 10.83
C VAL A 31 19.14 1.12 9.98
N CYS A 32 18.12 0.29 9.75
CA CYS A 32 18.25 -0.89 8.89
C CYS A 32 18.59 -0.51 7.45
N LEU A 33 17.93 0.52 6.90
CA LEU A 33 18.20 1.04 5.56
C LEU A 33 19.64 1.56 5.44
N LEU A 34 20.08 2.37 6.39
CA LEU A 34 21.46 2.90 6.41
C LEU A 34 22.48 1.78 6.52
N THR A 35 22.20 0.76 7.34
CA THR A 35 23.07 -0.42 7.48
C THR A 35 23.16 -1.19 6.16
N SER A 36 22.02 -1.47 5.52
CA SER A 36 21.97 -2.14 4.21
C SER A 36 22.74 -1.36 3.15
N PHE A 37 22.52 -0.05 3.06
CA PHE A 37 23.24 0.81 2.12
C PHE A 37 24.74 0.93 2.45
N GLY A 38 25.11 0.90 3.73
CA GLY A 38 26.51 0.82 4.16
C GLY A 38 27.22 -0.40 3.57
N PHE A 39 26.59 -1.59 3.62
CA PHE A 39 27.15 -2.78 2.98
C PHE A 39 27.29 -2.63 1.46
N VAL A 40 26.31 -2.01 0.80
CA VAL A 40 26.37 -1.77 -0.65
C VAL A 40 27.49 -0.79 -1.01
N VAL A 41 27.68 0.27 -0.23
CA VAL A 41 28.77 1.24 -0.40
C VAL A 41 30.13 0.59 -0.20
N VAL A 42 30.29 -0.26 0.82
CA VAL A 42 31.54 -1.01 1.04
C VAL A 42 31.88 -1.90 -0.15
N ARG A 43 30.87 -2.47 -0.82
CA ARG A 43 31.06 -3.33 -1.99
C ARG A 43 31.39 -2.57 -3.27
N GLY A 44 30.71 -1.46 -3.56
CA GLY A 44 30.78 -0.78 -4.86
C GLY A 44 31.47 0.58 -4.86
N GLY A 45 31.77 1.14 -3.69
CA GLY A 45 32.22 2.53 -3.52
C GLY A 45 31.07 3.54 -3.60
N VAL A 46 31.34 4.75 -3.11
CA VAL A 46 30.32 5.82 -2.95
C VAL A 46 29.75 6.30 -4.30
N GLY A 47 30.61 6.44 -5.32
CA GLY A 47 30.18 6.91 -6.64
C GLY A 47 29.21 5.95 -7.34
N THR A 48 29.54 4.66 -7.34
CA THR A 48 28.71 3.58 -7.89
C THR A 48 27.37 3.48 -7.15
N PHE A 49 27.41 3.55 -5.82
CA PHE A 49 26.21 3.58 -5.00
C PHE A 49 25.32 4.78 -5.32
N ALA A 50 25.88 5.98 -5.45
CA ALA A 50 25.11 7.18 -5.78
C ALA A 50 24.39 7.05 -7.13
N LEU A 51 25.07 6.54 -8.16
CA LEU A 51 24.45 6.28 -9.47
C LEU A 51 23.32 5.24 -9.34
N ALA A 52 23.59 4.12 -8.68
CA ALA A 52 22.60 3.06 -8.47
C ALA A 52 21.37 3.56 -7.69
N LEU A 53 21.57 4.41 -6.68
CA LEU A 53 20.49 5.02 -5.90
C LEU A 53 19.61 5.93 -6.75
N VAL A 54 20.21 6.79 -7.59
CA VAL A 54 19.44 7.66 -8.49
C VAL A 54 18.59 6.83 -9.46
N LEU A 55 19.18 5.79 -10.06
CA LEU A 55 18.47 4.91 -10.99
C LEU A 55 17.35 4.12 -10.30
N ALA A 56 17.57 3.65 -9.07
CA ALA A 56 16.56 2.94 -8.29
C ALA A 56 15.41 3.85 -7.82
N LEU A 57 15.70 5.12 -7.53
CA LEU A 57 14.69 6.11 -7.14
C LEU A 57 13.89 6.66 -8.32
N ALA A 58 14.46 6.70 -9.53
CA ALA A 58 13.82 7.28 -10.71
C ALA A 58 12.37 6.80 -10.96
N PRO A 59 12.02 5.49 -10.90
CA PRO A 59 10.65 5.04 -11.13
C PRO A 59 9.73 5.25 -9.91
N VAL A 60 10.27 5.40 -8.69
CA VAL A 60 9.51 5.38 -7.43
C VAL A 60 8.41 6.46 -7.38
N PRO A 61 8.64 7.73 -7.75
CA PRO A 61 7.59 8.75 -7.73
C PRO A 61 6.38 8.41 -8.62
N VAL A 62 6.63 7.84 -9.81
CA VAL A 62 5.57 7.46 -10.75
C VAL A 62 4.77 6.27 -10.21
N LEU A 63 5.47 5.26 -9.68
CA LEU A 63 4.83 4.08 -9.09
C LEU A 63 4.02 4.44 -7.84
N LEU A 64 4.57 5.27 -6.96
CA LEU A 64 3.85 5.80 -5.79
C LEU A 64 2.61 6.59 -6.22
N ALA A 65 2.72 7.46 -7.23
CA ALA A 65 1.56 8.17 -7.76
C ALA A 65 0.49 7.20 -8.31
N GLY A 66 0.91 6.11 -8.95
CA GLY A 66 0.03 5.03 -9.41
C GLY A 66 -0.72 4.35 -8.26
N VAL A 67 0.00 3.89 -7.23
CA VAL A 67 -0.56 3.25 -6.04
C VAL A 67 -1.52 4.20 -5.31
N LEU A 68 -1.10 5.43 -5.03
CA LEU A 68 -1.94 6.43 -4.36
C LEU A 68 -3.15 6.86 -5.22
N ALA A 69 -3.10 6.69 -6.55
CA ALA A 69 -4.24 6.93 -7.41
C ALA A 69 -5.30 5.80 -7.35
N LEU A 70 -4.95 4.62 -6.84
CA LEU A 70 -5.90 3.54 -6.54
C LEU A 70 -6.74 3.87 -5.29
N ASP A 71 -6.24 4.73 -4.43
CA ASP A 71 -6.86 5.07 -3.16
C ASP A 71 -7.54 6.45 -3.16
N ARG A 72 -8.77 6.53 -3.67
CA ARG A 72 -9.46 7.81 -3.86
C ARG A 72 -10.78 7.96 -3.12
N LEU A 73 -11.34 6.86 -2.61
CA LEU A 73 -12.60 6.91 -1.86
C LEU A 73 -12.32 7.23 -0.40
N GLU A 74 -11.27 6.62 0.16
CA GLU A 74 -10.89 6.74 1.56
C GLU A 74 -9.36 6.70 1.67
N PRO A 75 -8.67 7.83 1.39
CA PRO A 75 -7.21 7.84 1.33
C PRO A 75 -6.60 7.39 2.64
N GLU A 76 -5.65 6.44 2.66
CA GLU A 76 -5.01 5.88 3.86
C GLU A 76 -4.16 6.90 4.65
N PRO A 77 -3.93 6.68 5.96
CA PRO A 77 -3.08 7.54 6.77
C PRO A 77 -1.65 7.56 6.20
N ARG A 78 -1.22 8.74 5.75
CA ARG A 78 0.12 8.94 5.15
C ARG A 78 1.25 8.39 6.00
N ARG A 79 1.11 8.45 7.32
CA ARG A 79 2.10 7.97 8.28
C ARG A 79 2.30 6.47 8.21
N ASP A 80 1.20 5.73 8.10
CA ASP A 80 1.23 4.28 8.02
C ASP A 80 1.73 3.83 6.64
N LEU A 81 1.40 4.56 5.57
CA LEU A 81 1.98 4.35 4.24
C LEU A 81 3.49 4.58 4.21
N VAL A 82 3.97 5.67 4.82
CA VAL A 82 5.42 5.97 4.95
C VAL A 82 6.11 4.88 5.77
N PHE A 83 5.49 4.41 6.86
CA PHE A 83 6.04 3.33 7.66
C PHE A 83 6.08 2.00 6.90
N ALA A 84 5.03 1.65 6.16
CA ALA A 84 5.00 0.46 5.31
C ALA A 84 6.13 0.49 4.26
N PHE A 85 6.31 1.64 3.59
CA PHE A 85 7.41 1.83 2.65
C PHE A 85 8.78 1.71 3.32
N ALA A 86 8.98 2.39 4.46
CA ALA A 86 10.23 2.36 5.21
C ALA A 86 10.56 0.95 5.73
N TRP A 87 9.55 0.19 6.17
CA TRP A 87 9.70 -1.21 6.57
C TRP A 87 10.24 -2.06 5.42
N GLY A 88 9.63 -1.93 4.23
CA GLY A 88 10.08 -2.60 3.01
C GLY A 88 11.52 -2.24 2.66
N ALA A 89 11.81 -0.94 2.57
CA ALA A 89 13.13 -0.42 2.17
C ALA A 89 14.25 -0.75 3.16
N GLY A 90 13.96 -0.74 4.46
CA GLY A 90 14.95 -0.92 5.51
C GLY A 90 14.95 -2.33 6.10
N VAL A 91 13.96 -2.62 6.94
CA VAL A 91 13.91 -3.85 7.75
C VAL A 91 13.87 -5.08 6.85
N ALA A 92 12.91 -5.14 5.93
CA ALA A 92 12.70 -6.33 5.11
C ALA A 92 13.91 -6.62 4.20
N VAL A 93 14.45 -5.61 3.50
CA VAL A 93 15.63 -5.80 2.63
C VAL A 93 16.87 -6.22 3.42
N LEU A 94 17.17 -5.57 4.55
CA LEU A 94 18.37 -5.91 5.34
C LEU A 94 18.32 -7.35 5.84
N PHE A 95 17.22 -7.74 6.49
CA PHE A 95 17.09 -9.08 7.05
C PHE A 95 16.95 -10.14 5.96
N ALA A 96 16.27 -9.83 4.84
CA ALA A 96 16.20 -10.74 3.70
C ALA A 96 17.59 -10.97 3.10
N GLY A 97 18.35 -9.91 2.84
CA GLY A 97 19.70 -10.01 2.32
C GLY A 97 20.60 -10.86 3.22
N LEU A 98 20.52 -10.67 4.54
CA LEU A 98 21.25 -11.49 5.51
C LEU A 98 20.85 -12.97 5.46
N LEU A 99 19.55 -13.25 5.60
CA LEU A 99 19.04 -14.63 5.68
C LEU A 99 19.21 -15.37 4.36
N ASN A 100 19.01 -14.72 3.22
CA ASN A 100 19.25 -15.30 1.89
C ASN A 100 20.73 -15.64 1.71
N SER A 101 21.64 -14.76 2.15
CA SER A 101 23.08 -15.01 2.08
C SER A 101 23.51 -16.18 2.97
N LEU A 102 22.94 -16.28 4.18
CA LEU A 102 23.15 -17.42 5.07
C LEU A 102 22.58 -18.72 4.48
N GLY A 103 21.42 -18.65 3.81
CA GLY A 103 20.83 -19.78 3.11
C GLY A 103 21.73 -20.31 1.99
N VAL A 104 22.26 -19.42 1.14
CA VAL A 104 23.24 -19.81 0.10
C VAL A 104 24.50 -20.40 0.72
N LEU A 105 25.01 -19.81 1.81
CA LEU A 105 26.18 -20.35 2.51
C LEU A 105 25.92 -21.76 3.06
N TYR A 106 24.75 -22.00 3.66
CA TYR A 106 24.34 -23.32 4.15
C TYR A 106 24.29 -24.34 3.00
N LEU A 107 23.61 -23.99 1.90
CA LEU A 107 23.50 -24.88 0.73
C LEU A 107 24.87 -25.23 0.14
N THR A 108 25.80 -24.29 0.09
CA THR A 108 27.15 -24.56 -0.43
C THR A 108 28.04 -25.32 0.56
N ARG A 109 27.98 -25.00 1.87
CA ARG A 109 28.93 -25.54 2.86
C ARG A 109 28.48 -26.82 3.53
N VAL A 110 27.17 -27.01 3.70
CA VAL A 110 26.57 -28.13 4.43
C VAL A 110 25.97 -29.13 3.45
N GLU A 111 25.15 -28.67 2.51
CA GLU A 111 24.52 -29.53 1.50
C GLU A 111 25.41 -29.79 0.27
N HIS A 112 26.62 -29.20 0.26
CA HIS A 112 27.64 -29.38 -0.77
C HIS A 112 27.17 -29.09 -2.21
N LEU A 113 26.18 -28.22 -2.37
CA LEU A 113 25.78 -27.70 -3.68
C LEU A 113 26.89 -26.82 -4.26
N ASP A 114 27.04 -26.86 -5.57
CA ASP A 114 27.86 -25.87 -6.27
C ASP A 114 27.28 -24.46 -6.09
N ILE A 115 28.12 -23.43 -6.24
CA ILE A 115 27.71 -22.06 -5.96
C ILE A 115 26.54 -21.61 -6.85
N ALA A 116 26.52 -22.06 -8.11
CA ALA A 116 25.45 -21.73 -9.06
C ALA A 116 24.13 -22.42 -8.68
N GLY A 117 24.16 -23.73 -8.36
CA GLY A 117 22.99 -24.45 -7.86
C GLY A 117 22.44 -23.85 -6.57
N ALA A 118 23.30 -23.53 -5.61
CA ALA A 118 22.91 -22.88 -4.35
C ALA A 118 22.26 -21.51 -4.57
N GLN A 119 22.80 -20.69 -5.48
CA GLN A 119 22.23 -19.40 -5.84
C GLN A 119 20.88 -19.52 -6.55
N ASN A 120 20.73 -20.50 -7.45
CA ASN A 120 19.49 -20.72 -8.20
C ASN A 120 18.35 -21.21 -7.28
N ILE A 121 18.63 -22.17 -6.39
CA ILE A 121 17.67 -22.64 -5.38
C ILE A 121 17.36 -21.52 -4.38
N GLY A 122 18.40 -20.83 -3.91
CA GLY A 122 18.28 -19.69 -3.02
C GLY A 122 17.38 -18.60 -3.61
N ALA A 123 17.58 -18.22 -4.87
CA ALA A 123 16.77 -17.21 -5.54
C ALA A 123 15.33 -17.69 -5.84
N THR A 124 15.15 -18.96 -6.20
CA THR A 124 13.83 -19.48 -6.62
C THR A 124 12.92 -19.83 -5.45
N LEU A 125 13.47 -20.32 -4.35
CA LEU A 125 12.68 -20.83 -3.21
C LEU A 125 12.99 -20.09 -1.91
N GLY A 126 14.28 -19.90 -1.59
CA GLY A 126 14.70 -19.28 -0.34
C GLY A 126 14.29 -17.81 -0.24
N ALA A 127 14.61 -17.02 -1.28
CA ALA A 127 14.33 -15.60 -1.35
C ALA A 127 12.82 -15.30 -1.26
N PRO A 128 11.93 -15.93 -2.06
CA PRO A 128 10.49 -15.74 -1.90
C PRO A 128 9.98 -16.06 -0.49
N LEU A 129 10.43 -17.16 0.11
CA LEU A 129 10.03 -17.56 1.45
C LEU A 129 10.42 -16.49 2.47
N VAL A 130 11.69 -16.08 2.47
CA VAL A 130 12.24 -15.12 3.44
C VAL A 130 11.66 -13.72 3.21
N GLU A 131 11.68 -13.26 1.98
CA GLU A 131 11.31 -11.89 1.63
C GLU A 131 9.82 -11.62 1.80
N GLU A 132 8.95 -12.48 1.27
CA GLU A 132 7.51 -12.28 1.41
C GLU A 132 7.06 -12.42 2.87
N THR A 133 7.74 -13.26 3.66
CA THR A 133 7.52 -13.32 5.11
C THR A 133 7.87 -11.98 5.77
N LEU A 134 9.08 -11.46 5.54
CA LEU A 134 9.54 -10.22 6.14
C LEU A 134 8.71 -9.01 5.69
N LYS A 135 8.29 -8.94 4.42
CA LYS A 135 7.34 -7.94 3.92
C LYS A 135 5.98 -8.11 4.57
N GLY A 136 5.51 -9.34 4.74
CA GLY A 136 4.21 -9.65 5.36
C GLY A 136 4.11 -9.25 6.84
N LEU A 137 5.21 -9.25 7.59
CA LEU A 137 5.21 -8.94 9.02
C LEU A 137 4.60 -7.58 9.36
N VAL A 138 4.87 -6.53 8.56
CA VAL A 138 4.28 -5.21 8.81
C VAL A 138 2.78 -5.19 8.54
N LEU A 139 2.31 -5.98 7.57
CA LEU A 139 0.87 -6.14 7.30
C LEU A 139 0.16 -6.85 8.47
N LEU A 140 0.82 -7.85 9.09
CA LEU A 140 0.33 -8.45 10.33
C LEU A 140 0.33 -7.46 11.50
N GLY A 141 1.35 -6.60 11.56
CA GLY A 141 1.38 -5.47 12.49
C GLY A 141 0.19 -4.53 12.31
N LEU A 142 -0.13 -4.14 11.08
CA LEU A 142 -1.32 -3.35 10.77
C LEU A 142 -2.60 -4.08 11.20
N LEU A 143 -2.74 -5.37 10.91
CA LEU A 143 -3.88 -6.16 11.38
C LEU A 143 -4.03 -6.18 12.91
N ARG A 144 -2.91 -6.19 13.64
CA ARG A 144 -2.90 -6.29 15.10
C ARG A 144 -3.13 -4.96 15.80
N PHE A 145 -2.58 -3.87 15.27
CA PHE A 145 -2.52 -2.56 15.93
C PHE A 145 -3.34 -1.46 15.23
N ARG A 146 -3.65 -1.65 13.94
CA ARG A 146 -4.34 -0.70 13.06
C ARG A 146 -5.45 -1.38 12.26
N ARG A 147 -6.11 -2.39 12.84
CA ARG A 147 -7.17 -3.18 12.18
C ARG A 147 -8.28 -2.33 11.59
N GLN A 148 -8.52 -1.16 12.17
CA GLN A 148 -9.54 -0.22 11.74
C GLN A 148 -9.22 0.51 10.43
N GLU A 149 -7.98 0.45 9.94
CA GLU A 149 -7.55 1.00 8.64
C GLU A 149 -7.50 -0.12 7.56
N LEU A 150 -8.27 -1.20 7.75
CA LEU A 150 -8.33 -2.36 6.86
C LEU A 150 -9.80 -2.72 6.61
N ASP A 151 -10.49 -1.86 5.89
CA ASP A 151 -11.91 -1.95 5.54
C ASP A 151 -12.17 -2.82 4.31
N GLY A 152 -11.18 -2.90 3.44
CA GLY A 152 -11.33 -3.46 2.10
C GLY A 152 -10.07 -4.13 1.56
N PRO A 153 -10.19 -5.05 0.58
CA PRO A 153 -9.02 -5.56 -0.14
C PRO A 153 -8.15 -4.47 -0.78
N THR A 154 -8.71 -3.32 -1.17
CA THR A 154 -7.97 -2.18 -1.73
C THR A 154 -6.93 -1.66 -0.75
N ASP A 155 -7.28 -1.50 0.52
CA ASP A 155 -6.39 -1.04 1.61
C ASP A 155 -5.21 -2.01 1.77
N GLY A 156 -5.53 -3.30 1.77
CA GLY A 156 -4.54 -4.38 1.77
C GLY A 156 -3.56 -4.29 0.59
N ILE A 157 -4.07 -4.04 -0.63
CA ILE A 157 -3.26 -3.85 -1.84
C ILE A 157 -2.37 -2.61 -1.71
N ILE A 158 -2.90 -1.50 -1.20
CA ILE A 158 -2.16 -0.24 -1.06
C ILE A 158 -1.01 -0.41 -0.08
N TYR A 159 -1.27 -0.89 1.13
CA TYR A 159 -0.23 -1.12 2.13
C TYR A 159 0.82 -2.11 1.64
N ALA A 160 0.40 -3.24 1.07
CA ALA A 160 1.31 -4.23 0.50
C ALA A 160 2.15 -3.65 -0.65
N SER A 161 1.56 -2.83 -1.51
CA SER A 161 2.27 -2.15 -2.59
C SER A 161 3.30 -1.17 -2.05
N MET A 162 3.01 -0.42 -0.98
CA MET A 162 3.99 0.45 -0.33
C MET A 162 5.19 -0.35 0.21
N VAL A 163 4.94 -1.47 0.88
CA VAL A 163 6.02 -2.37 1.35
C VAL A 163 6.83 -2.90 0.19
N GLY A 164 6.18 -3.43 -0.85
CA GLY A 164 6.82 -3.98 -2.03
C GLY A 164 7.64 -2.95 -2.81
N LEU A 165 7.14 -1.71 -2.95
CA LEU A 165 7.86 -0.62 -3.61
C LEU A 165 9.09 -0.19 -2.81
N GLY A 166 8.98 -0.08 -1.48
CA GLY A 166 10.12 0.22 -0.61
C GLY A 166 11.20 -0.85 -0.74
N PHE A 167 10.79 -2.12 -0.66
CA PHE A 167 11.68 -3.26 -0.82
C PHE A 167 12.37 -3.25 -2.19
N ALA A 168 11.60 -3.13 -3.27
CA ALA A 168 12.12 -3.11 -4.63
C ALA A 168 13.11 -1.97 -4.86
N MET A 169 12.86 -0.78 -4.30
CA MET A 169 13.78 0.35 -4.40
C MET A 169 15.14 0.01 -3.80
N SER A 170 15.20 -0.44 -2.55
CA SER A 170 16.46 -0.70 -1.86
C SER A 170 17.18 -1.94 -2.39
N GLU A 171 16.43 -2.96 -2.82
CA GLU A 171 16.98 -4.12 -3.50
C GLU A 171 17.60 -3.74 -4.85
N ASN A 172 16.92 -2.93 -5.66
CA ASN A 172 17.44 -2.47 -6.95
C ASN A 172 18.78 -1.75 -6.84
N VAL A 173 19.01 -0.98 -5.77
CA VAL A 173 20.33 -0.37 -5.52
C VAL A 173 21.42 -1.44 -5.45
N SER A 174 21.18 -2.51 -4.69
CA SER A 174 22.15 -3.61 -4.53
C SER A 174 22.41 -4.33 -5.86
N TYR A 175 21.36 -4.59 -6.64
CA TYR A 175 21.48 -5.21 -7.97
C TYR A 175 22.23 -4.32 -8.96
N TYR A 176 21.96 -3.02 -8.99
CA TYR A 176 22.63 -2.09 -9.90
C TYR A 176 24.10 -1.90 -9.54
N VAL A 177 24.43 -1.81 -8.25
CA VAL A 177 25.83 -1.80 -7.82
C VAL A 177 26.53 -3.09 -8.22
N LYS A 178 25.90 -4.26 -8.00
CA LYS A 178 26.46 -5.55 -8.43
C LYS A 178 26.71 -5.58 -9.94
N ALA A 179 25.72 -5.18 -10.75
CA ALA A 179 25.83 -5.15 -12.20
C ALA A 179 26.97 -4.23 -12.68
N ILE A 180 27.18 -3.08 -12.05
CA ILE A 180 28.28 -2.17 -12.37
C ILE A 180 29.63 -2.80 -12.05
N VAL A 181 29.76 -3.40 -10.86
CA VAL A 181 31.02 -3.98 -10.38
C VAL A 181 31.41 -5.23 -11.17
N ASP A 182 30.44 -6.10 -11.45
CA ASP A 182 30.70 -7.43 -12.02
C ASP A 182 30.71 -7.40 -13.57
N GLY A 183 29.87 -6.56 -14.22
CA GLY A 183 29.67 -6.57 -15.68
C GLY A 183 29.63 -5.21 -16.37
N GLY A 184 29.90 -4.12 -15.65
CA GLY A 184 30.00 -2.77 -16.21
C GLY A 184 28.69 -2.22 -16.78
N ALA A 185 28.81 -1.29 -17.73
CA ALA A 185 27.67 -0.50 -18.23
C ALA A 185 26.60 -1.32 -18.97
N GLY A 186 27.01 -2.39 -19.68
CA GLY A 186 26.08 -3.25 -20.42
C GLY A 186 25.16 -4.04 -19.49
N GLU A 187 25.73 -4.67 -18.46
CA GLU A 187 24.95 -5.41 -17.46
C GLU A 187 24.08 -4.47 -16.62
N LEU A 188 24.59 -3.28 -16.27
CA LEU A 188 23.79 -2.25 -15.63
C LEU A 188 22.55 -1.90 -16.48
N ALA A 189 22.73 -1.61 -17.77
CA ALA A 189 21.62 -1.24 -18.65
C ALA A 189 20.56 -2.34 -18.73
N ALA A 190 20.99 -3.59 -18.92
CA ALA A 190 20.07 -4.75 -18.94
C ALA A 190 19.31 -4.89 -17.61
N THR A 191 20.01 -4.76 -16.49
CA THR A 191 19.43 -4.90 -15.15
C THR A 191 18.44 -3.78 -14.83
N VAL A 192 18.78 -2.53 -15.18
CA VAL A 192 17.90 -1.35 -15.01
C VAL A 192 16.64 -1.47 -15.84
N ILE A 193 16.75 -1.91 -17.10
CA ILE A 193 15.59 -2.13 -17.96
C ILE A 193 14.72 -3.22 -17.34
N LEU A 194 15.29 -4.40 -17.06
CA LEU A 194 14.55 -5.55 -16.56
C LEU A 194 13.82 -5.23 -15.24
N ARG A 195 14.50 -4.60 -14.28
CA ARG A 195 13.98 -4.36 -12.92
C ARG A 195 13.23 -3.05 -12.78
N GLY A 196 13.72 -1.99 -13.41
CA GLY A 196 13.16 -0.63 -13.30
C GLY A 196 12.04 -0.33 -14.27
N VAL A 197 12.01 -0.96 -15.44
CA VAL A 197 11.03 -0.68 -16.50
C VAL A 197 10.08 -1.85 -16.70
N ILE A 198 10.61 -3.05 -16.86
CA ILE A 198 9.77 -4.19 -17.26
C ILE A 198 9.08 -4.82 -16.03
N SER A 199 9.77 -4.97 -14.89
CA SER A 199 9.21 -5.57 -13.65
C SER A 199 9.04 -4.65 -12.42
N PRO A 200 8.76 -3.33 -12.56
CA PRO A 200 8.73 -2.39 -11.43
C PRO A 200 7.63 -2.68 -10.41
N LEU A 201 6.60 -3.44 -10.81
CA LEU A 201 5.47 -3.81 -9.97
C LEU A 201 5.53 -5.24 -9.45
N ALA A 202 6.56 -6.03 -9.77
CA ALA A 202 6.62 -7.45 -9.37
C ALA A 202 6.44 -7.63 -7.84
N HIS A 203 7.30 -6.99 -7.04
CA HIS A 203 7.21 -7.02 -5.58
C HIS A 203 5.84 -6.52 -5.04
N PRO A 204 5.33 -5.33 -5.45
CA PRO A 204 3.99 -4.89 -5.10
C PRO A 204 2.88 -5.91 -5.41
N LEU A 205 2.93 -6.56 -6.57
CA LEU A 205 1.92 -7.53 -7.00
C LEU A 205 1.95 -8.81 -6.15
N PHE A 206 3.15 -9.33 -5.84
CA PHE A 206 3.30 -10.52 -5.00
C PHE A 206 2.81 -10.24 -3.58
N THR A 207 3.35 -9.20 -2.95
CA THR A 207 3.02 -8.85 -1.57
C THR A 207 1.53 -8.48 -1.42
N SER A 208 0.88 -7.98 -2.48
CA SER A 208 -0.57 -7.69 -2.49
C SER A 208 -1.44 -8.92 -2.21
N MET A 209 -0.97 -10.14 -2.50
CA MET A 209 -1.70 -11.37 -2.11
C MET A 209 -1.80 -11.49 -0.58
N THR A 210 -0.69 -11.25 0.13
CA THR A 210 -0.67 -11.16 1.60
C THR A 210 -1.53 -10.00 2.09
N GLY A 211 -1.44 -8.84 1.43
CA GLY A 211 -2.24 -7.64 1.74
C GLY A 211 -3.75 -7.90 1.70
N ILE A 212 -4.25 -8.50 0.61
CA ILE A 212 -5.67 -8.85 0.47
C ILE A 212 -6.10 -9.83 1.55
N ALA A 213 -5.31 -10.88 1.79
CA ALA A 213 -5.62 -11.87 2.81
C ALA A 213 -5.69 -11.25 4.22
N VAL A 214 -4.77 -10.33 4.52
CA VAL A 214 -4.74 -9.57 5.77
C VAL A 214 -5.96 -8.67 5.91
N ALA A 215 -6.31 -7.90 4.88
CA ALA A 215 -7.50 -7.05 4.90
C ALA A 215 -8.79 -7.85 5.03
N TYR A 216 -8.88 -9.01 4.37
CA TYR A 216 -10.00 -9.92 4.53
C TYR A 216 -10.07 -10.52 5.94
N ALA A 217 -8.93 -10.87 6.55
CA ALA A 217 -8.85 -11.30 7.94
C ALA A 217 -9.20 -10.18 8.95
N ALA A 218 -8.99 -8.91 8.59
CA ALA A 218 -9.43 -7.75 9.35
C ALA A 218 -10.97 -7.64 9.44
N GLN A 219 -11.69 -8.30 8.54
CA GLN A 219 -13.15 -8.32 8.52
C GLN A 219 -13.77 -9.52 9.26
N ARG A 220 -12.96 -10.39 9.87
CA ARG A 220 -13.41 -11.63 10.56
C ARG A 220 -13.06 -11.67 12.04
N ARG A 221 -13.95 -12.23 12.88
CA ARG A 221 -13.68 -12.43 14.32
C ARG A 221 -12.72 -13.61 14.57
N THR A 222 -12.91 -14.74 13.89
CA THR A 222 -12.12 -15.97 14.02
C THR A 222 -11.63 -16.47 12.66
N GLY A 223 -10.79 -17.52 12.64
CA GLY A 223 -10.34 -18.18 11.40
C GLY A 223 -9.41 -17.34 10.52
N ARG A 224 -8.66 -16.41 11.11
CA ARG A 224 -7.76 -15.48 10.38
C ARG A 224 -6.50 -16.14 9.84
N ALA A 225 -5.90 -17.04 10.63
CA ALA A 225 -4.63 -17.67 10.33
C ALA A 225 -4.59 -18.38 8.96
N PRO A 226 -5.52 -19.28 8.61
CA PRO A 226 -5.46 -19.98 7.32
C PRO A 226 -5.58 -19.02 6.11
N ILE A 227 -6.37 -17.95 6.25
CA ILE A 227 -6.52 -16.93 5.20
C ILE A 227 -5.20 -16.20 4.97
N ILE A 228 -4.57 -15.74 6.05
CA ILE A 228 -3.28 -15.04 6.00
C ILE A 228 -2.19 -15.95 5.42
N LEU A 229 -2.14 -17.20 5.88
CA LEU A 229 -1.18 -18.18 5.37
C LEU A 229 -1.39 -18.48 3.89
N ALA A 230 -2.64 -18.56 3.43
CA ALA A 230 -2.94 -18.73 2.00
C ALA A 230 -2.47 -17.53 1.16
N GLY A 231 -2.70 -16.29 1.63
CA GLY A 231 -2.20 -15.09 0.95
C GLY A 231 -0.67 -15.03 0.89
N LEU A 232 -0.01 -15.37 2.00
CA LEU A 232 1.44 -15.43 2.08
C LEU A 232 2.02 -16.52 1.16
N ALA A 233 1.43 -17.72 1.16
CA ALA A 233 1.82 -18.80 0.28
C ALA A 233 1.64 -18.42 -1.20
N ALA A 234 0.56 -17.72 -1.55
CA ALA A 234 0.36 -17.19 -2.90
C ALA A 234 1.43 -16.16 -3.29
N ALA A 235 1.80 -15.24 -2.38
CA ALA A 235 2.88 -14.29 -2.61
C ALA A 235 4.22 -15.00 -2.88
N MET A 236 4.58 -15.96 -2.01
CA MET A 236 5.80 -16.77 -2.13
C MET A 236 5.81 -17.56 -3.44
N PHE A 237 4.70 -18.20 -3.79
CA PHE A 237 4.59 -18.98 -5.00
C PHE A 237 4.76 -18.11 -6.25
N LEU A 238 4.10 -16.95 -6.32
CA LEU A 238 4.19 -16.06 -7.47
C LEU A 238 5.60 -15.46 -7.62
N HIS A 239 6.22 -15.11 -6.50
CA HIS A 239 7.60 -14.61 -6.51
C HIS A 239 8.59 -15.72 -6.91
N GLY A 240 8.46 -16.92 -6.36
CA GLY A 240 9.28 -18.07 -6.78
C GLY A 240 9.06 -18.46 -8.23
N LEU A 241 7.82 -18.40 -8.72
CA LEU A 241 7.48 -18.61 -10.11
C LEU A 241 8.21 -17.59 -10.99
N TRP A 242 8.16 -16.30 -10.64
CA TRP A 242 8.89 -15.25 -11.36
C TRP A 242 10.39 -15.52 -11.43
N ASN A 243 11.03 -15.79 -10.28
CA ASN A 243 12.47 -16.05 -10.20
C ASN A 243 12.85 -17.32 -10.97
N GLY A 244 12.07 -18.39 -10.83
CA GLY A 244 12.31 -19.65 -11.53
C GLY A 244 12.15 -19.52 -13.04
N MET A 245 11.06 -18.88 -13.50
CA MET A 245 10.83 -18.67 -14.93
C MET A 245 11.94 -17.82 -15.56
N ALA A 246 12.41 -16.78 -14.87
CA ALA A 246 13.52 -15.94 -15.34
C ALA A 246 14.86 -16.69 -15.35
N SER A 247 15.11 -17.56 -14.37
CA SER A 247 16.41 -18.22 -14.18
C SER A 247 16.58 -19.48 -15.04
N TYR A 248 15.52 -20.28 -15.22
CA TYR A 248 15.64 -21.60 -15.86
C TYR A 248 15.15 -21.66 -17.32
N LEU A 249 14.29 -20.73 -17.73
CA LEU A 249 13.60 -20.79 -19.04
C LEU A 249 13.92 -19.60 -19.95
N GLY A 250 14.86 -18.74 -19.55
CA GLY A 250 15.34 -17.61 -20.34
C GLY A 250 14.23 -16.68 -20.81
N ILE A 251 14.29 -16.24 -22.07
CA ILE A 251 13.35 -15.24 -22.60
C ILE A 251 11.90 -15.74 -22.70
N VAL A 252 11.70 -17.04 -22.97
CA VAL A 252 10.36 -17.65 -23.05
C VAL A 252 9.74 -17.71 -21.65
N GLY A 253 10.51 -18.15 -20.66
CA GLY A 253 10.09 -18.12 -19.26
C GLY A 253 9.75 -16.71 -18.80
N LEU A 254 10.62 -15.75 -19.12
CA LEU A 254 10.40 -14.35 -18.78
C LEU A 254 9.10 -13.80 -19.41
N ALA A 255 8.82 -14.11 -20.68
CA ALA A 255 7.56 -13.73 -21.33
C ALA A 255 6.33 -14.33 -20.64
N PHE A 256 6.41 -15.60 -20.21
CA PHE A 256 5.35 -16.25 -19.44
C PHE A 256 5.17 -15.60 -18.06
N ALA A 257 6.26 -15.32 -17.36
CA ALA A 257 6.24 -14.65 -16.06
C ALA A 257 5.61 -13.24 -16.17
N TYR A 258 5.88 -12.52 -17.26
CA TYR A 258 5.22 -11.24 -17.55
C TYR A 258 3.73 -11.36 -17.81
N LEU A 259 3.31 -12.37 -18.57
CA LEU A 259 1.89 -12.64 -18.78
C LEU A 259 1.19 -12.88 -17.43
N VAL A 260 1.80 -13.68 -16.55
CA VAL A 260 1.28 -13.92 -15.20
C VAL A 260 1.18 -12.62 -14.40
N LEU A 261 2.23 -11.78 -14.39
CA LEU A 261 2.17 -10.46 -13.72
C LEU A 261 1.08 -9.56 -14.29
N ALA A 262 0.90 -9.53 -15.62
CA ALA A 262 -0.14 -8.73 -16.26
C ALA A 262 -1.55 -9.21 -15.88
N LEU A 263 -1.76 -10.52 -15.79
CA LEU A 263 -3.02 -11.11 -15.32
C LEU A 263 -3.29 -10.78 -13.86
N ILE A 264 -2.28 -10.85 -12.99
CA ILE A 264 -2.41 -10.46 -11.58
C ILE A 264 -2.73 -8.98 -11.46
N LEU A 265 -2.01 -8.11 -12.18
CA LEU A 265 -2.29 -6.68 -12.19
C LEU A 265 -3.72 -6.40 -12.65
N GLY A 266 -4.18 -7.05 -13.72
CA GLY A 266 -5.57 -6.96 -14.19
C GLY A 266 -6.58 -7.41 -13.12
N ALA A 267 -6.31 -8.53 -12.44
CA ALA A 267 -7.14 -9.02 -11.35
C ALA A 267 -7.18 -8.05 -10.16
N LEU A 268 -6.04 -7.48 -9.75
CA LEU A 268 -5.99 -6.48 -8.68
C LEU A 268 -6.73 -5.20 -9.05
N ILE A 269 -6.57 -4.71 -10.29
CA ILE A 269 -7.33 -3.56 -10.78
C ILE A 269 -8.83 -3.86 -10.76
N TRP A 270 -9.23 -5.07 -11.17
CA TRP A 270 -10.63 -5.50 -11.10
C TRP A 270 -11.14 -5.53 -9.65
N VAL A 271 -10.37 -6.07 -8.70
CA VAL A 271 -10.71 -6.07 -7.26
C VAL A 271 -10.94 -4.64 -6.76
N VAL A 272 -10.02 -3.71 -7.06
CA VAL A 272 -10.14 -2.30 -6.67
C VAL A 272 -11.38 -1.64 -7.29
N VAL A 273 -11.67 -1.92 -8.57
CA VAL A 273 -12.87 -1.38 -9.25
C VAL A 273 -14.16 -1.98 -8.66
N ALA A 274 -14.18 -3.28 -8.39
CA ALA A 274 -15.32 -3.98 -7.79
C ALA A 274 -15.61 -3.46 -6.39
N GLU A 275 -14.58 -3.25 -5.57
CA GLU A 275 -14.70 -2.64 -4.25
C GLU A 275 -15.24 -1.22 -4.33
N ARG A 276 -14.71 -0.37 -5.23
CA ARG A 276 -15.23 0.99 -5.40
C ARG A 276 -16.71 1.00 -5.72
N ARG A 277 -17.16 0.10 -6.61
CA ARG A 277 -18.58 -0.04 -6.93
C ARG A 277 -19.36 -0.47 -5.69
N ARG A 278 -18.87 -1.44 -4.92
CA ARG A 278 -19.49 -1.89 -3.68
C ARG A 278 -19.65 -0.75 -2.68
N VAL A 279 -18.61 0.06 -2.43
CA VAL A 279 -18.69 1.21 -1.51
C VAL A 279 -19.73 2.23 -1.97
N VAL A 280 -19.82 2.51 -3.26
CA VAL A 280 -20.88 3.37 -3.82
C VAL A 280 -22.28 2.80 -3.56
N HIS A 281 -22.48 1.48 -3.72
CA HIS A 281 -23.77 0.86 -3.39
C HIS A 281 -24.11 0.98 -1.92
N LEU A 282 -23.14 0.80 -1.02
CA LEU A 282 -23.36 0.97 0.43
C LEU A 282 -23.74 2.43 0.75
N ILE A 283 -23.13 3.41 0.07
CA ILE A 283 -23.50 4.83 0.27
C ILE A 283 -24.96 5.06 -0.09
N LEU A 284 -25.41 4.52 -1.23
CA LEU A 284 -26.79 4.66 -1.66
C LEU A 284 -27.77 3.86 -0.78
N ALA A 285 -27.30 2.82 -0.08
CA ALA A 285 -28.11 2.03 0.84
C ALA A 285 -28.29 2.68 2.22
N TYR A 286 -27.20 3.12 2.87
CA TYR A 286 -27.28 3.62 4.26
C TYR A 286 -27.43 5.13 4.38
N LEU A 287 -26.83 5.90 3.47
CA LEU A 287 -26.76 7.35 3.62
C LEU A 287 -28.14 8.06 3.48
N PRO A 288 -29.14 7.55 2.74
CA PRO A 288 -30.50 8.10 2.77
C PRO A 288 -31.14 8.12 4.16
N GLY A 289 -30.78 7.20 5.06
CA GLY A 289 -31.29 7.18 6.44
C GLY A 289 -30.89 8.41 7.27
N TYR A 290 -29.90 9.18 6.82
CA TYR A 290 -29.44 10.39 7.51
C TYR A 290 -30.07 11.69 6.96
N ARG A 291 -31.03 11.61 6.03
CA ARG A 291 -31.70 12.80 5.48
C ARG A 291 -32.42 13.64 6.54
N GLU A 292 -33.05 12.99 7.51
CA GLU A 292 -33.78 13.65 8.60
C GLU A 292 -32.86 14.50 9.49
N THR A 293 -31.56 14.20 9.52
CA THR A 293 -30.58 15.01 10.25
C THR A 293 -30.25 16.34 9.55
N GLY A 294 -30.67 16.52 8.29
CA GLY A 294 -30.29 17.66 7.46
C GLY A 294 -28.82 17.65 7.00
N LEU A 295 -28.02 16.64 7.36
CA LEU A 295 -26.61 16.50 6.98
C LEU A 295 -26.40 15.83 5.61
N VAL A 296 -27.44 15.24 5.04
CA VAL A 296 -27.40 14.56 3.73
C VAL A 296 -28.60 15.01 2.89
N SER A 297 -28.35 15.43 1.65
CA SER A 297 -29.36 15.80 0.66
C SER A 297 -29.27 14.92 -0.59
N GLU A 298 -30.28 14.99 -1.47
CA GLU A 298 -30.24 14.30 -2.77
C GLU A 298 -29.05 14.71 -3.64
N VAL A 299 -28.66 16.00 -3.57
CA VAL A 299 -27.49 16.52 -4.27
C VAL A 299 -26.21 15.88 -3.73
N ASP A 300 -26.12 15.65 -2.41
CA ASP A 300 -24.96 14.99 -1.82
C ASP A 300 -24.87 13.51 -2.24
N LEU A 301 -26.00 12.82 -2.32
CA LEU A 301 -26.06 11.43 -2.80
C LEU A 301 -25.63 11.35 -4.28
N GLY A 302 -26.14 12.26 -5.13
CA GLY A 302 -25.69 12.41 -6.51
C GLY A 302 -24.18 12.68 -6.60
N MET A 303 -23.67 13.56 -5.74
CA MET A 303 -22.25 13.90 -5.65
C MET A 303 -21.37 12.71 -5.22
N LEU A 304 -21.86 11.86 -4.31
CA LEU A 304 -21.13 10.70 -3.77
C LEU A 304 -21.25 9.44 -4.64
N SER A 305 -22.23 9.39 -5.55
CA SER A 305 -22.55 8.22 -6.39
C SER A 305 -21.47 7.83 -7.41
N SER A 306 -20.51 8.70 -7.71
CA SER A 306 -19.41 8.37 -8.62
C SER A 306 -18.13 9.13 -8.34
N MET A 307 -17.00 8.56 -8.77
CA MET A 307 -15.69 9.22 -8.65
C MET A 307 -15.60 10.52 -9.45
N ARG A 308 -16.29 10.59 -10.58
CA ARG A 308 -16.33 11.80 -11.42
C ARG A 308 -17.04 12.92 -10.66
N ASN A 309 -18.20 12.63 -10.08
CA ASN A 309 -19.01 13.61 -9.35
C ASN A 309 -18.28 14.10 -8.09
N ARG A 310 -17.64 13.18 -7.34
CA ARG A 310 -16.79 13.54 -6.19
C ARG A 310 -15.68 14.52 -6.57
N ARG A 311 -14.99 14.27 -7.69
CA ARG A 311 -13.94 15.18 -8.20
C ARG A 311 -14.51 16.52 -8.65
N GLN A 312 -15.64 16.52 -9.35
CA GLN A 312 -16.31 17.73 -9.81
C GLN A 312 -16.75 18.60 -8.62
N ALA A 313 -17.30 17.99 -7.56
CA ALA A 313 -17.69 18.70 -6.35
C ALA A 313 -16.49 19.32 -5.62
N ARG A 314 -15.36 18.61 -5.51
CA ARG A 314 -14.13 19.19 -4.94
C ARG A 314 -13.56 20.32 -5.80
N HIS A 315 -13.66 20.20 -7.12
CA HIS A 315 -13.24 21.26 -8.05
C HIS A 315 -14.14 22.48 -7.93
N TRP A 316 -15.47 22.29 -7.95
CA TRP A 316 -16.44 23.34 -7.73
C TRP A 316 -16.24 24.05 -6.40
N ALA A 317 -16.00 23.30 -5.31
CA ALA A 317 -15.71 23.86 -4.00
C ALA A 317 -14.41 24.69 -4.02
N ARG A 318 -13.37 24.23 -4.75
CA ARG A 318 -12.12 24.98 -4.93
C ARG A 318 -12.35 26.30 -5.66
N VAL A 319 -13.14 26.28 -6.74
CA VAL A 319 -13.38 27.47 -7.57
C VAL A 319 -14.23 28.50 -6.81
N ASN A 320 -15.23 28.06 -6.04
CA ASN A 320 -16.21 28.95 -5.41
C ASN A 320 -15.89 29.32 -3.95
N GLY A 321 -15.03 28.56 -3.26
CA GLY A 321 -14.66 28.80 -1.85
C GLY A 321 -13.19 28.58 -1.53
N GLY A 322 -12.34 28.48 -2.56
CA GLY A 322 -10.89 28.35 -2.41
C GLY A 322 -10.44 27.01 -1.81
N ALA A 323 -9.19 26.97 -1.37
CA ALA A 323 -8.56 25.75 -0.87
C ALA A 323 -9.21 25.21 0.42
N ASN A 324 -9.78 26.08 1.26
CA ASN A 324 -10.49 25.69 2.49
C ASN A 324 -11.78 24.93 2.15
N ALA A 325 -12.62 25.45 1.25
CA ALA A 325 -13.85 24.77 0.85
C ALA A 325 -13.56 23.44 0.12
N ALA A 326 -12.50 23.38 -0.70
CA ALA A 326 -12.09 22.13 -1.33
C ALA A 326 -11.68 21.06 -0.32
N ARG A 327 -11.01 21.46 0.76
CA ARG A 327 -10.68 20.57 1.89
C ARG A 327 -11.94 20.11 2.61
N ALA A 328 -12.80 21.04 2.99
CA ALA A 328 -14.08 20.71 3.63
C ALA A 328 -14.92 19.75 2.79
N MET A 329 -15.01 19.94 1.46
CA MET A 329 -15.67 18.98 0.57
C MET A 329 -15.01 17.60 0.59
N SER A 330 -13.68 17.55 0.67
CA SER A 330 -12.96 16.28 0.84
C SER A 330 -13.26 15.62 2.19
N ASP A 331 -13.30 16.39 3.27
CA ASP A 331 -13.57 15.91 4.63
C ASP A 331 -15.00 15.38 4.75
N TYR A 332 -15.98 16.06 4.13
CA TYR A 332 -17.36 15.59 4.03
C TYR A 332 -17.46 14.27 3.25
N GLN A 333 -16.82 14.18 2.08
CA GLN A 333 -16.82 12.96 1.27
C GLN A 333 -16.16 11.78 2.00
N PHE A 334 -15.08 12.04 2.72
CA PHE A 334 -14.39 11.08 3.56
C PHE A 334 -15.32 10.61 4.70
N ALA A 335 -15.84 11.53 5.51
CA ALA A 335 -16.71 11.22 6.64
C ALA A 335 -17.97 10.43 6.23
N ALA A 336 -18.58 10.80 5.10
CA ALA A 336 -19.74 10.07 4.57
C ALA A 336 -19.39 8.65 4.11
N THR A 337 -18.19 8.44 3.55
CA THR A 337 -17.70 7.10 3.16
C THR A 337 -17.43 6.26 4.40
N GLU A 338 -16.74 6.82 5.39
CA GLU A 338 -16.43 6.18 6.66
C GLU A 338 -17.69 5.81 7.46
N LEU A 339 -18.72 6.66 7.45
CA LEU A 339 -19.99 6.40 8.15
C LEU A 339 -20.69 5.15 7.61
N VAL A 340 -20.58 4.93 6.31
CA VAL A 340 -21.17 3.80 5.62
C VAL A 340 -20.38 2.52 5.87
N LEU A 341 -19.05 2.59 5.88
CA LEU A 341 -18.19 1.47 6.25
C LEU A 341 -18.37 1.09 7.73
N LEU A 342 -18.58 2.08 8.61
CA LEU A 342 -18.89 1.87 10.02
C LEU A 342 -20.17 1.05 10.22
N HIS A 343 -21.23 1.34 9.45
CA HIS A 343 -22.47 0.54 9.44
C HIS A 343 -22.21 -0.91 9.07
N GLN A 344 -21.42 -1.14 8.03
CA GLN A 344 -21.06 -2.49 7.62
C GLN A 344 -20.24 -3.24 8.68
N ARG A 345 -19.36 -2.55 9.41
CA ARG A 345 -18.62 -3.17 10.53
C ARG A 345 -19.57 -3.57 11.66
N LEU A 346 -20.62 -2.79 11.92
CA LEU A 346 -21.65 -3.13 12.92
C LEU A 346 -22.43 -4.37 12.49
N GLU A 347 -22.91 -4.43 11.24
CA GLU A 347 -23.65 -5.60 10.72
C GLU A 347 -22.83 -6.89 10.77
N ARG A 348 -21.52 -6.79 10.52
CA ARG A 348 -20.58 -7.91 10.62
C ARG A 348 -20.15 -8.23 12.04
N GLN A 349 -20.72 -7.53 13.03
CA GLN A 349 -20.40 -7.67 14.45
C GLN A 349 -18.91 -7.51 14.73
N ILE A 350 -18.21 -6.66 13.98
CA ILE A 350 -16.78 -6.38 14.20
C ILE A 350 -16.61 -5.38 15.34
N ILE A 351 -17.55 -4.43 15.46
CA ILE A 351 -17.62 -3.43 16.52
C ILE A 351 -18.90 -3.63 17.33
N ASP A 352 -18.90 -3.18 18.58
CA ASP A 352 -20.09 -3.14 19.42
C ASP A 352 -20.91 -1.86 19.18
N GLY A 353 -22.14 -1.84 19.72
CA GLY A 353 -23.06 -0.71 19.56
C GLY A 353 -22.52 0.59 20.18
N GLU A 354 -21.82 0.52 21.31
CA GLU A 354 -21.28 1.70 21.97
C GLU A 354 -20.17 2.35 21.14
N ALA A 355 -19.22 1.56 20.64
CA ALA A 355 -18.16 2.04 19.76
C ALA A 355 -18.73 2.56 18.43
N PHE A 356 -19.78 1.93 17.91
CA PHE A 356 -20.52 2.43 16.74
C PHE A 356 -21.08 3.83 17.02
N THR A 357 -21.87 4.02 18.07
CA THR A 357 -22.50 5.31 18.39
C THR A 357 -21.46 6.41 18.60
N ARG A 358 -20.38 6.15 19.33
CA ARG A 358 -19.30 7.14 19.54
C ARG A 358 -18.67 7.59 18.21
N ARG A 359 -18.34 6.65 17.32
CA ARG A 359 -17.74 6.97 16.01
C ARG A 359 -18.73 7.62 15.05
N GLN A 360 -19.97 7.15 15.06
CA GLN A 360 -21.07 7.72 14.27
C GLN A 360 -21.25 9.20 14.61
N HIS A 361 -21.30 9.55 15.91
CA HIS A 361 -21.42 10.94 16.35
C HIS A 361 -20.24 11.80 15.88
N ALA A 362 -19.01 11.29 15.98
CA ALA A 362 -17.82 12.01 15.54
C ALA A 362 -17.81 12.25 14.01
N LEU A 363 -18.26 11.27 13.22
CA LEU A 363 -18.39 11.39 11.76
C LEU A 363 -19.49 12.38 11.37
N LEU A 364 -20.66 12.33 12.02
CA LEU A 364 -21.75 13.28 11.78
C LEU A 364 -21.33 14.72 12.15
N HIS A 365 -20.60 14.90 13.26
CA HIS A 365 -20.05 16.20 13.64
C HIS A 365 -19.03 16.71 12.62
N LEU A 366 -18.16 15.84 12.09
CA LEU A 366 -17.23 16.20 11.02
C LEU A 366 -17.97 16.61 9.74
N MET A 367 -19.04 15.89 9.38
CA MET A 367 -19.89 16.24 8.23
C MET A 367 -20.55 17.61 8.42
N ASP A 368 -21.08 17.91 9.60
CA ASP A 368 -21.65 19.23 9.93
C ASP A 368 -20.62 20.36 9.81
N LEU A 369 -19.45 20.20 10.44
CA LEU A 369 -18.35 21.17 10.38
C LEU A 369 -17.90 21.42 8.93
N ALA A 370 -17.71 20.36 8.16
CA ALA A 370 -17.33 20.45 6.76
C ALA A 370 -18.40 21.17 5.93
N ARG A 371 -19.69 20.85 6.16
CA ARG A 371 -20.80 21.45 5.43
C ARG A 371 -20.92 22.96 5.64
N ARG A 372 -20.61 23.46 6.83
CA ARG A 372 -20.61 24.91 7.13
C ARG A 372 -19.60 25.70 6.30
N ALA A 373 -18.55 25.05 5.83
CA ALA A 373 -17.52 25.65 4.97
C ALA A 373 -17.82 25.50 3.46
N PHE A 374 -18.96 24.92 3.07
CA PHE A 374 -19.32 24.81 1.67
C PHE A 374 -19.63 26.20 1.08
N PRO A 375 -19.23 26.46 -0.18
CA PRO A 375 -19.63 27.67 -0.87
C PRO A 375 -21.16 27.73 -0.93
N ARG A 376 -21.75 28.88 -0.62
CA ARG A 376 -23.17 29.11 -0.87
C ARG A 376 -23.35 29.28 -2.39
N PRO A 377 -24.36 28.64 -3.01
CA PRO A 377 -24.67 28.93 -4.40
C PRO A 377 -24.90 30.43 -4.54
N ALA A 378 -24.26 31.07 -5.53
CA ALA A 378 -24.58 32.44 -5.87
C ALA A 378 -26.09 32.52 -6.18
N LYS A 379 -26.80 33.48 -5.58
CA LYS A 379 -28.22 33.70 -5.84
C LYS A 379 -28.41 33.88 -7.36
N GLY A 380 -28.94 32.88 -8.05
CA GLY A 380 -29.26 32.93 -9.48
C GLY A 380 -28.59 31.90 -10.40
N GLY A 381 -27.68 31.04 -9.92
CA GLY A 381 -27.15 29.93 -10.71
C GLY A 381 -27.96 28.65 -10.52
N ALA A 382 -28.55 28.11 -11.58
CA ALA A 382 -29.18 26.80 -11.57
C ALA A 382 -28.23 25.76 -10.95
N GLY A 383 -28.72 25.05 -9.92
CA GLY A 383 -28.00 23.97 -9.27
C GLY A 383 -27.69 22.84 -10.26
N PHE A 384 -26.53 22.21 -10.07
CA PHE A 384 -26.12 21.02 -10.81
C PHE A 384 -26.98 19.81 -10.48
#